data_AF-A0A7G9RHU7-F1
#
_entry.id   AF-A0A7G9RHU7-F1
#
_cell.length_a   1.000
_cell.length_b   1.000
_cell.length_c   1.000
_cell.angle_alpha   90.00
_cell.angle_beta   90.00
_cell.angle_gamma   90.00
#
_symmetry.space_group_name_H-M   'P 1'
#
loop_
_entity.id
_entity.type
_entity.pdbx_description
1 polymer ?
#
loop_
_entity_poly.entity_id
_entity_poly.type
_entity_poly.pdbx_seq_one_letter_code
_entity_poly.pdbx_strand_id
1 'polypeptide(L)' 'MALTGVLTSLLVPLADAGISVFVLSTFDTDWILVRGGFAEQADQAFEAAGHTVQPKGARA' A
#
# COMPACT_ATOMS: atom_id res chain seq x y z
N MET A 1 -17.14 -11.85 5.18
CA MET A 1 -17.14 -10.43 4.78
C MET A 1 -15.92 -9.73 5.37
N ALA A 2 -14.71 -10.08 4.92
CA ALA A 2 -13.46 -9.58 5.53
C ALA A 2 -12.53 -8.88 4.52
N LEU A 3 -12.61 -9.22 3.23
CA LEU A 3 -11.70 -8.70 2.20
C LEU A 3 -11.87 -7.20 1.92
N THR A 4 -13.11 -6.68 1.96
CA THR A 4 -13.39 -5.25 1.76
C THR A 4 -12.81 -4.38 2.88
N GLY A 5 -12.79 -4.86 4.12
CA GLY A 5 -12.24 -4.12 5.25
C GLY A 5 -10.71 -3.96 5.16
N VAL A 6 -10.01 -5.03 4.75
CA VAL A 6 -8.56 -5.03 4.59
C VAL A 6 -8.13 -4.06 3.48
N LEU A 7 -8.71 -4.18 2.28
CA LEU A 7 -8.39 -3.27 1.18
C LEU A 7 -8.70 -1.81 1.53
N THR A 8 -9.80 -1.53 2.22
CA THR A 8 -10.10 -0.15 2.65
C THR A 8 -9.02 0.40 3.56
N SER A 9 -8.54 -0.38 4.55
CA SER A 9 -7.49 0.06 5.47
C SER A 9 -6.15 0.36 4.79
N LEU A 10 -5.91 -0.20 3.60
CA LEU A 10 -4.70 0.03 2.81
C LEU A 10 -4.88 1.14 1.78
N LEU A 11 -6.08 1.29 1.21
CA LEU A 11 -6.33 2.25 0.14
C LEU A 11 -6.60 3.66 0.64
N VAL A 12 -7.23 3.82 1.82
CA VAL A 12 -7.55 5.14 2.39
C VAL A 12 -6.30 5.99 2.65
N PRO A 13 -5.24 5.49 3.32
CA PRO A 13 -4.03 6.29 3.56
C PRO A 13 -3.36 6.78 2.26
N LEU A 14 -3.37 5.95 1.21
CA LEU A 14 -2.81 6.30 -0.09
C LEU A 14 -3.67 7.33 -0.83
N ALA A 15 -5.00 7.22 -0.74
CA ALA A 15 -5.93 8.19 -1.30
C ALA A 15 -5.81 9.55 -0.62
N ASP A 16 -5.73 9.59 0.71
CA ASP A 16 -5.53 10.82 1.50
C ASP A 16 -4.19 11.49 1.17
N ALA A 17 -3.16 10.70 0.87
CA ALA A 17 -1.86 11.18 0.40
C ALA A 17 -1.84 11.57 -1.10
N GLY A 18 -2.95 11.43 -1.83
CA GLY A 18 -3.04 11.72 -3.26
C GLY A 18 -2.27 10.75 -4.17
N ILE A 19 -1.96 9.55 -3.67
CA ILE A 19 -1.18 8.54 -4.38
C ILE A 19 -2.13 7.65 -5.18
N SER A 20 -2.00 7.70 -6.51
CA SER A 20 -2.73 6.80 -7.40
C SER A 20 -2.17 5.37 -7.33
N VAL A 21 -3.06 4.40 -7.26
CA VAL A 21 -2.73 2.98 -7.14
C VAL A 21 -3.35 2.14 -8.25
N PHE A 22 -2.75 0.98 -8.50
CA PHE A 22 -3.34 -0.10 -9.27
C PHE A 22 -3.37 -1.37 -8.42
N VAL A 23 -4.55 -1.99 -8.27
CA VAL A 23 -4.73 -3.18 -7.43
C VAL A 23 -4.82 -4.42 -8.31
N LEU A 24 -4.02 -5.44 -7.99
CA LEU A 24 -4.06 -6.75 -8.61
C LEU A 24 -4.30 -7.82 -7.54
N SER A 25 -5.52 -8.35 -7.53
CA SER A 25 -5.88 -9.48 -6.68
C SER A 25 -5.44 -10.80 -7.32
N THR A 26 -4.80 -11.65 -6.52
CA THR A 26 -4.50 -13.05 -6.84
C THR A 26 -5.34 -13.96 -5.94
N PHE A 27 -5.15 -15.28 -6.02
CA PHE A 27 -5.85 -16.21 -5.14
C PHE A 27 -5.50 -15.98 -3.65
N ASP A 28 -4.22 -15.72 -3.36
CA ASP A 28 -3.71 -15.67 -1.99
C ASP A 28 -3.47 -14.25 -1.46
N THR A 29 -3.33 -13.26 -2.34
CA THR A 29 -2.93 -11.90 -1.94
C THR A 29 -3.41 -10.81 -2.89
N ASP A 30 -3.52 -9.59 -2.37
CA ASP A 30 -3.78 -8.37 -3.11
C ASP A 30 -2.50 -7.55 -3.25
N TRP A 31 -2.03 -7.33 -4.48
CA TRP A 31 -0.92 -6.44 -4.77
C TRP A 31 -1.42 -5.02 -4.99
N ILE A 32 -0.89 -4.06 -4.24
CA ILE A 32 -1.14 -2.63 -4.44
C ILE A 32 0.11 -2.02 -5.06
N LEU A 33 -0.01 -1.59 -6.31
CA LEU A 33 1.09 -1.00 -7.06
C LEU A 33 0.97 0.53 -7.04
N VAL A 34 2.06 1.18 -6.66
CA VAL A 34 2.22 2.64 -6.74
C VAL A 34 3.23 2.98 -7.82
N ARG A 35 3.19 4.21 -8.34
CA ARG A 35 4.27 4.72 -9.19
C ARG A 35 5.56 4.78 -8.38
N GLY A 36 6.67 4.35 -8.98
CA GLY A 36 7.95 4.23 -8.27
C GLY A 36 8.44 5.51 -7.57
N GLY A 37 8.15 6.69 -8.14
CA GLY A 37 8.49 7.97 -7.51
C GLY A 37 7.70 8.32 -6.25
N PHE A 38 6.62 7.57 -5.94
CA PHE A 38 5.79 7.75 -4.76
C PHE A 38 5.99 6.62 -3.73
N ALA A 39 6.96 5.71 -3.93
CA ALA A 39 7.16 4.56 -3.06
C ALA A 39 7.44 4.98 -1.61
N GLU A 40 8.39 5.90 -1.40
CA GLU A 40 8.74 6.40 -0.06
C GLU A 40 7.56 7.16 0.59
N GLN A 41 6.81 7.93 -0.19
CA GLN A 41 5.62 8.62 0.31
C GLN A 41 4.51 7.64 0.69
N ALA A 42 4.37 6.53 -0.05
CA ALA A 42 3.41 5.47 0.27
C ALA A 42 3.80 4.76 1.57
N ASP A 43 5.09 4.47 1.76
CA ASP A 43 5.61 3.88 3.01
C ASP A 43 5.30 4.80 4.20
N GLN A 44 5.58 6.10 4.08
CA GLN A 44 5.26 7.10 5.11
C GLN A 44 3.75 7.19 5.41
N ALA A 45 2.90 7.15 4.38
CA ALA A 45 1.45 7.17 4.55
C ALA A 45 0.95 5.92 5.31
N PHE A 46 1.53 4.76 5.02
CA PHE A 46 1.21 3.53 5.72
C PHE A 46 1.65 3.54 7.17
N GLU A 47 2.88 3.99 7.46
CA GLU A 47 3.39 4.12 8.82
C GLU A 47 2.56 5.12 9.65
N ALA A 48 2.20 6.26 9.05
CA ALA A 48 1.34 7.26 9.69
C ALA A 48 -0.07 6.73 10.01
N ALA A 49 -0.57 5.79 9.19
CA ALA A 49 -1.82 5.09 9.43
C ALA A 49 -1.69 3.90 10.41
N GLY A 50 -0.50 3.65 10.96
CA GLY A 50 -0.24 2.60 11.95
C GLY A 50 0.11 1.23 11.37
N HIS A 51 0.37 1.14 10.06
CA HIS A 51 0.81 -0.11 9.42
C HIS A 51 2.33 -0.28 9.57
N THR A 52 2.77 -1.53 9.71
CA THR A 52 4.20 -1.86 9.69
C THR A 52 4.66 -2.04 8.25
N VAL A 53 5.58 -1.18 7.79
CA VAL A 53 6.19 -1.29 6.47
C VAL A 53 7.54 -1.99 6.58
N GLN A 54 7.80 -2.97 5.71
CA GLN A 54 9.13 -3.56 5.61
C GLN A 54 9.92 -2.81 4.53
N PRO A 55 11.16 -2.37 4.83
CA PRO A 55 11.99 -1.70 3.85
C PRO A 55 12.24 -2.66 2.69
N LYS A 56 12.26 -2.11 1.47
CA LYS A 56 12.67 -2.87 0.29
C LYS A 56 14.06 -3.43 0.55
N GLY A 57 14.17 -4.75 0.66
CA GLY A 57 15.44 -5.43 0.88
C GLY A 57 16.47 -4.89 -0.11
N ALA A 58 17.65 -4.52 0.37
CA ALA A 58 18.72 -3.96 -0.44
C ALA A 58 18.90 -4.86 -1.68
N ARG A 59 18.65 -4.31 -2.86
CA ARG A 59 19.07 -4.98 -4.10
C ARG A 59 20.60 -4.96 -4.09
N ALA A 60 21.20 -6.12 -3.88
CA ALA A 60 22.59 -6.37 -4.26
C ALA A 60 22.74 -6.23 -5.78
#